data_AF-A0A7R9BAC0-F1
#
_entry.id   AF-A0A7R9BAC0-F1
#
_cell.length_a   1.000
_cell.length_b   1.000
_cell.length_c   1.000
_cell.angle_alpha   90.00
_cell.angle_beta   90.00
_cell.angle_gamma   90.00
#
_symmetry.space_group_name_H-M   'P 1'
#
loop_
_entity.id
_entity.type
_entity.pdbx_description
1 polymer ?
#
loop_
_entity_poly.entity_id
_entity_poly.type
_entity_poly.pdbx_seq_one_letter_code
_entity_poly.pdbx_strand_id
1 'polypeptide(L)'
;MKTMDETVQSFHGIRLQPPTAFPTPYGGRLVWTLPGKTKILVHLKDKDKIRHRKRWSQVMYMYYLLGHRIMELPIHIDRKAVIAQNTYILAMDGDVDFQPQAVHLLIDLMKKNDTLGSSCGRIHPIGQGD
;
A
#
# COMPACT_ATOMS: atom_id res chain seq x y z
N MET A 1 4.15 -17.99 10.70
CA MET A 1 3.90 -16.59 10.33
C MET A 1 3.99 -15.76 11.60
N LYS A 2 4.97 -14.85 11.70
CA LYS A 2 5.08 -13.95 12.87
C LYS A 2 4.00 -12.88 12.79
N THR A 3 3.42 -12.48 13.92
CA THR A 3 2.48 -11.35 13.94
C THR A 3 3.21 -10.04 13.63
N MET A 4 2.46 -8.99 13.27
CA MET A 4 3.05 -7.68 12.95
C MET A 4 3.84 -7.11 14.14
N ASP A 5 3.35 -7.32 15.37
CA ASP A 5 3.99 -6.87 16.60
C ASP A 5 5.30 -7.63 16.86
N GLU A 6 5.31 -8.95 16.69
CA GLU A 6 6.52 -9.79 16.79
C GLU A 6 7.58 -9.37 15.77
N THR A 7 7.15 -9.02 14.55
CA THR A 7 8.05 -8.60 13.48
C THR A 7 8.73 -7.28 13.85
N VAL A 8 7.96 -6.25 14.21
CA VAL A 8 8.52 -4.95 14.58
C VAL A 8 9.39 -5.03 15.84
N GLN A 9 8.99 -5.85 16.82
CA GLN A 9 9.82 -6.09 17.99
C GLN A 9 11.17 -6.73 17.63
N SER A 10 11.18 -7.69 16.69
CA SER A 10 12.41 -8.38 16.28
C SER A 10 13.39 -7.51 15.49
N PHE A 11 12.92 -6.56 14.68
CA PHE A 11 13.77 -5.71 13.84
C PHE A 11 14.19 -4.40 14.52
N HIS A 12 13.34 -3.85 15.38
CA HIS A 12 13.55 -2.52 15.95
C HIS A 12 13.62 -2.50 17.48
N GLY A 13 13.39 -3.62 18.16
CA GLY A 13 13.35 -3.68 19.63
C GLY A 13 12.16 -2.92 20.23
N ILE A 14 11.20 -2.50 19.42
CA ILE A 14 10.07 -1.65 19.81
C ILE A 14 8.79 -2.47 19.84
N ARG A 15 8.01 -2.33 20.91
CA ARG A 15 6.66 -2.89 21.00
C ARG A 15 5.66 -1.90 20.42
N LEU A 16 4.92 -2.32 19.40
CA LEU A 16 3.85 -1.51 18.82
C LEU A 16 2.63 -1.44 19.75
N GLN A 17 1.92 -0.33 19.68
CA GLN A 17 0.57 -0.26 20.25
C GLN A 17 -0.41 -1.01 19.35
N PRO A 18 -1.50 -1.57 19.92
CA PRO A 18 -2.57 -2.17 19.14
C PRO A 18 -3.13 -1.20 18.10
N PRO A 19 -3.62 -1.70 16.95
CA PRO A 19 -4.21 -0.85 15.93
C PRO A 19 -5.49 -0.18 16.44
N THR A 20 -5.76 1.03 15.96
CA THR A 20 -7.11 1.59 16.04
C THR A 20 -7.99 1.01 14.94
N ALA A 21 -9.14 0.45 15.32
CA ALA A 21 -10.13 -0.10 14.39
C ALA A 21 -11.22 0.92 14.05
N PHE A 22 -11.59 0.99 12.78
CA PHE A 22 -12.64 1.86 12.28
C PHE A 22 -13.61 1.07 11.38
N PRO A 23 -14.94 1.23 11.55
CA PRO A 23 -15.89 0.74 10.57
C PRO A 23 -15.74 1.51 9.25
N THR A 24 -15.94 0.84 8.13
CA THR A 24 -15.95 1.46 6.79
C THR A 24 -17.15 0.97 5.98
N PRO A 25 -17.60 1.71 4.95
CA PRO A 25 -18.72 1.28 4.11
C PRO A 25 -18.52 -0.10 3.44
N TYR A 26 -17.27 -0.51 3.25
CA TYR A 26 -16.89 -1.80 2.64
C TYR A 26 -16.42 -2.86 3.64
N GLY A 27 -16.48 -2.61 4.95
CA GLY A 27 -16.01 -3.53 5.98
C GLY A 27 -15.39 -2.80 7.17
N GLY A 28 -14.07 -2.90 7.30
CA GLY A 28 -13.32 -2.26 8.38
C GLY A 28 -11.93 -1.78 7.96
N ARG A 29 -11.30 -1.01 8.83
CA ARG A 29 -9.92 -0.53 8.66
C ARG A 29 -9.19 -0.59 9.99
N LEU A 30 -7.98 -1.14 9.97
CA LEU A 30 -7.05 -1.14 11.09
C LEU A 30 -5.91 -0.17 10.78
N VAL A 31 -5.53 0.66 11.75
CA VAL A 31 -4.46 1.64 11.59
C VAL A 31 -3.42 1.46 12.69
N TRP A 32 -2.19 1.16 12.29
CA TRP A 32 -1.01 1.24 13.15
C TRP A 32 -0.23 2.52 12.83
N THR A 33 0.38 3.09 13.85
CA THR A 33 1.41 4.13 13.69
C THR A 33 2.75 3.53 14.10
N LEU A 34 3.63 3.35 13.12
CA LEU A 34 5.00 2.89 13.31
C LEU A 34 5.90 4.01 13.86
N PRO A 35 7.09 3.67 14.38
CA PRO A 35 8.14 4.65 14.64
C PRO A 35 8.38 5.57 13.43
N GLY A 36 8.63 6.86 13.67
CA GLY A 36 8.75 7.86 12.61
C GLY A 36 7.42 8.37 12.04
N LYS A 37 6.28 8.06 12.69
CA LYS A 37 4.92 8.49 12.31
C LYS A 37 4.39 7.89 11.00
N THR A 38 5.11 6.92 10.43
CA THR A 38 4.63 6.14 9.28
C THR A 38 3.40 5.35 9.69
N LYS A 39 2.36 5.36 8.86
CA LYS A 39 1.13 4.62 9.13
C LYS A 39 1.06 3.36 8.29
N ILE A 40 0.68 2.25 8.92
CA ILE A 40 0.22 1.05 8.21
C ILE A 40 -1.31 1.03 8.30
N LEU A 41 -1.96 0.96 7.14
CA LEU A 41 -3.41 0.91 7.03
C LEU A 41 -3.80 -0.43 6.41
N VAL A 42 -4.50 -1.26 7.16
CA VAL A 42 -5.05 -2.53 6.66
C VAL A 42 -6.53 -2.35 6.43
N HIS A 43 -6.97 -2.59 5.20
CA HIS A 43 -8.36 -2.53 4.80
C HIS A 43 -8.97 -3.93 4.80
N LEU A 44 -9.96 -4.15 5.66
CA LEU A 44 -10.69 -5.41 5.78
C LEU A 44 -11.97 -5.31 4.95
N LYS A 45 -12.09 -6.17 3.95
CA LYS A 45 -13.23 -6.22 3.04
C LYS A 45 -14.28 -7.18 3.56
N ASP A 46 -15.51 -6.68 3.66
CA ASP A 46 -16.70 -7.47 3.89
C ASP A 46 -17.25 -7.96 2.53
N LYS A 47 -17.32 -9.29 2.37
CA LYS A 47 -17.75 -9.92 1.12
C LYS A 47 -19.22 -9.61 0.80
N ASP A 48 -20.05 -9.37 1.81
CA ASP A 48 -21.48 -9.16 1.65
C ASP A 48 -21.80 -7.71 1.27
N LYS A 49 -20.85 -6.78 1.48
CA LYS A 49 -20.99 -5.36 1.15
C LYS A 49 -20.37 -4.96 -0.17
N ILE A 50 -19.37 -5.70 -0.66
CA ILE A 50 -18.66 -5.32 -1.89
C ILE A 50 -18.39 -6.48 -2.83
N ARG A 51 -18.37 -6.16 -4.13
CA ARG A 51 -18.25 -7.13 -5.23
C ARG A 51 -17.13 -8.13 -5.00
N HIS A 52 -17.46 -9.42 -5.10
CA HIS A 52 -16.49 -10.51 -5.00
C HIS A 52 -15.46 -10.46 -6.14
N ARG A 53 -14.34 -11.20 -6.01
CA ARG A 53 -13.18 -11.31 -6.94
C ARG A 53 -12.07 -10.27 -6.76
N LYS A 54 -10.85 -10.70 -7.10
CA LYS A 54 -9.59 -9.94 -6.94
C LYS A 54 -9.57 -8.63 -7.72
N ARG A 55 -10.03 -8.62 -8.99
CA ARG A 55 -10.05 -7.42 -9.85
C ARG A 55 -10.90 -6.28 -9.27
N TRP A 56 -12.05 -6.61 -8.67
CA TRP A 56 -12.90 -5.59 -8.03
C TRP A 56 -12.24 -4.97 -6.79
N SER A 57 -11.44 -5.75 -6.05
CA SER A 57 -10.64 -5.20 -4.96
C SER A 57 -9.58 -4.22 -5.48
N GLN A 58 -8.90 -4.53 -6.59
CA GLN A 58 -7.94 -3.61 -7.22
C GLN A 58 -8.59 -2.30 -7.65
N VAL A 59 -9.76 -2.37 -8.31
CA VAL A 59 -10.53 -1.17 -8.69
C VAL A 59 -10.89 -0.34 -7.45
N MET A 60 -11.35 -0.98 -6.36
CA MET A 60 -11.66 -0.30 -5.11
C MET A 60 -10.45 0.45 -4.54
N TYR A 61 -9.25 -0.16 -4.55
CA TYR A 61 -8.04 0.49 -4.06
C TYR A 61 -7.69 1.74 -4.87
N MET A 62 -7.83 1.70 -6.20
CA MET A 62 -7.57 2.86 -7.05
C MET A 62 -8.55 4.00 -6.79
N TYR A 63 -9.85 3.72 -6.66
CA TYR A 63 -10.84 4.74 -6.28
C TYR A 63 -10.56 5.34 -4.90
N TYR A 64 -10.19 4.52 -3.92
CA TYR A 64 -9.86 4.99 -2.59
C TYR A 64 -8.59 5.86 -2.59
N LEU A 65 -7.50 5.41 -3.20
CA LEU A 65 -6.21 6.11 -3.17
C LEU A 65 -6.21 7.38 -4.04
N LEU A 66 -6.69 7.27 -5.28
CA LEU A 66 -6.62 8.37 -6.24
C LEU A 66 -7.82 9.30 -6.07
N GLY A 67 -9.04 8.76 -6.08
CA GLY A 67 -10.26 9.55 -5.94
C GLY A 67 -10.41 10.13 -4.54
N HIS A 68 -10.66 9.28 -3.56
CA HIS A 68 -11.02 9.73 -2.22
C HIS A 68 -9.86 10.37 -1.44
N ARG A 69 -8.66 9.78 -1.47
CA ARG A 69 -7.53 10.25 -0.65
C ARG A 69 -6.80 11.46 -1.22
N ILE A 70 -6.85 11.68 -2.54
CA ILE A 70 -6.15 12.79 -3.21
C ILE A 70 -7.16 13.78 -3.81
N MET A 71 -8.04 13.32 -4.69
CA MET A 71 -8.91 14.23 -5.46
C MET A 71 -10.00 14.89 -4.61
N GLU A 72 -10.53 14.24 -3.58
CA GLU A 72 -11.54 14.82 -2.69
C GLU A 72 -10.98 15.76 -1.60
N LEU A 73 -9.64 15.94 -1.52
CA LEU A 73 -9.05 16.86 -0.55
C LEU A 73 -9.58 18.30 -0.77
N PRO A 74 -9.98 19.04 0.29
CA PRO A 74 -10.46 20.41 0.17
C PRO A 74 -9.31 21.42 0.06
N ILE A 75 -8.48 21.26 -0.98
CA ILE A 75 -7.29 22.08 -1.26
C ILE A 75 -7.27 22.50 -2.74
N HIS A 76 -6.43 23.49 -3.07
CA HIS A 76 -6.28 23.99 -4.45
C HIS A 76 -5.85 22.88 -5.42
N ILE A 77 -6.30 22.96 -6.68
CA ILE A 77 -6.05 21.92 -7.69
C ILE A 77 -4.55 21.74 -7.99
N ASP A 78 -3.79 22.82 -8.02
CA ASP A 78 -2.32 22.75 -8.21
C ASP A 78 -1.66 21.98 -7.08
N ARG A 79 -2.18 22.12 -5.84
CA ARG A 79 -1.64 21.38 -4.70
C ARG A 79 -1.97 19.89 -4.81
N LYS A 80 -3.15 19.53 -5.34
CA LYS A 80 -3.51 18.13 -5.63
C LYS A 80 -2.56 17.54 -6.67
N ALA A 81 -2.23 18.29 -7.72
CA ALA A 81 -1.29 17.86 -8.76
C ALA A 81 0.10 17.54 -8.17
N VAL A 82 0.64 18.42 -7.31
CA VAL A 82 1.92 18.19 -6.63
C VAL A 82 1.86 16.95 -5.72
N ILE A 83 0.77 16.73 -5.00
CA ILE A 83 0.60 15.54 -4.17
C ILE A 83 0.54 14.28 -5.04
N ALA A 84 -0.22 14.30 -6.12
CA ALA A 84 -0.35 13.18 -7.04
C ALA A 84 1.00 12.82 -7.68
N GLN A 85 1.77 13.81 -8.15
CA GLN A 85 3.11 13.60 -8.71
C GLN A 85 4.11 12.99 -7.72
N ASN A 86 3.93 13.24 -6.42
CA ASN A 86 4.77 12.69 -5.35
C ASN A 86 4.16 11.46 -4.67
N THR A 87 3.08 10.90 -5.23
CA THR A 87 2.43 9.68 -4.72
C THR A 87 2.73 8.51 -5.66
N TYR A 88 3.33 7.45 -5.11
CA TYR A 88 3.63 6.23 -5.85
C TYR A 88 2.80 5.07 -5.31
N ILE A 89 2.36 4.18 -6.21
CA ILE A 89 1.63 2.96 -5.86
C ILE A 89 2.50 1.76 -6.19
N LEU A 90 2.85 0.98 -5.18
CA LEU A 90 3.49 -0.31 -5.34
C LEU A 90 2.43 -1.40 -5.23
N ALA A 91 2.32 -2.25 -6.25
CA ALA A 91 1.46 -3.42 -6.26
C ALA A 91 2.32 -4.69 -6.35
N MET A 92 2.08 -5.63 -5.45
CA MET A 92 2.81 -6.90 -5.36
C MET A 92 1.86 -8.00 -4.89
N ASP A 93 2.12 -9.24 -5.32
CA ASP A 93 1.37 -10.40 -4.85
C ASP A 93 1.86 -10.83 -3.45
N GLY A 94 0.97 -11.49 -2.69
CA GLY A 94 1.22 -11.82 -1.28
C GLY A 94 2.28 -12.92 -1.06
N ASP A 95 2.71 -13.58 -2.13
CA ASP A 95 3.72 -14.63 -2.18
C ASP A 95 5.03 -14.15 -2.83
N VAL A 96 5.16 -12.85 -3.11
CA VAL A 96 6.36 -12.26 -3.69
C VAL A 96 7.24 -11.65 -2.61
N ASP A 97 8.46 -12.17 -2.47
CA ASP A 97 9.49 -11.53 -1.67
C ASP A 97 10.06 -10.31 -2.40
N PHE A 98 10.26 -9.24 -1.65
CA PHE A 98 10.73 -7.97 -2.20
C PHE A 98 11.81 -7.35 -1.31
N GLN A 99 12.94 -6.98 -1.92
CA GLN A 99 14.06 -6.35 -1.22
C GLN A 99 13.94 -4.83 -1.22
N PRO A 100 14.24 -4.11 -0.12
CA PRO A 100 14.13 -2.65 -0.05
C PRO A 100 14.87 -1.92 -1.20
N GLN A 101 16.03 -2.44 -1.62
CA GLN A 101 16.84 -1.90 -2.71
C GLN A 101 16.07 -1.87 -4.05
N ALA A 102 15.19 -2.83 -4.30
CA ALA A 102 14.38 -2.84 -5.51
C ALA A 102 13.34 -1.71 -5.51
N VAL A 103 12.83 -1.26 -4.35
CA VAL A 103 11.92 -0.10 -4.27
C VAL A 103 12.68 1.15 -4.73
N HIS A 104 13.91 1.33 -4.24
CA HIS A 104 14.74 2.47 -4.61
C HIS A 104 14.96 2.55 -6.12
N LEU A 105 15.33 1.44 -6.76
CA LEU A 105 15.53 1.38 -8.21
C LEU A 105 14.26 1.74 -8.99
N LEU A 106 13.09 1.21 -8.59
CA LEU A 106 11.82 1.51 -9.24
C LEU A 106 11.44 3.00 -9.11
N ILE A 107 11.66 3.59 -7.94
CA ILE A 107 11.42 5.02 -7.69
C ILE A 107 12.39 5.88 -8.49
N ASP A 108 13.68 5.53 -8.55
CA ASP A 108 14.68 6.29 -9.30
C ASP A 108 14.37 6.31 -10.80
N LEU A 109 13.86 5.20 -11.35
CA LEU A 109 13.38 5.15 -12.73
C LEU A 109 12.18 6.09 -12.95
N MET A 110 11.20 6.07 -12.05
CA MET A 110 10.03 6.94 -12.14
C MET A 110 10.37 8.43 -11.93
N LYS A 111 11.40 8.75 -11.15
CA LYS A 111 11.86 10.13 -10.96
C LYS A 111 12.64 10.68 -12.15
N LYS A 112 13.32 9.83 -12.92
CA LYS A 112 14.09 10.26 -14.11
C LYS A 112 13.20 10.64 -15.29
N ASN A 113 11.99 10.10 -15.37
CA ASN A 113 11.06 10.37 -16.47
C ASN A 113 9.66 10.59 -15.92
N ASP A 114 9.21 11.84 -15.93
CA ASP A 114 7.90 12.28 -15.43
C ASP A 114 6.72 11.82 -16.32
N THR A 115 6.99 11.41 -17.56
CA THR A 115 5.97 10.78 -18.43
C THR A 115 5.87 9.27 -18.22
N LEU A 116 6.70 8.66 -17.37
CA LEU A 116 6.67 7.23 -17.12
C LEU A 116 5.48 6.87 -16.22
N GLY A 117 4.49 6.14 -16.76
CA GLY A 117 3.29 5.75 -16.03
C GLY A 117 3.47 4.59 -15.04
N SER A 118 4.45 3.71 -15.26
CA SER A 118 4.75 2.59 -14.36
C SER A 118 6.14 2.00 -14.61
N SER A 119 6.70 1.36 -13.57
CA SER A 119 7.89 0.52 -13.66
C SER A 119 7.59 -0.84 -13.01
N CYS A 120 8.20 -1.92 -13.52
CA CYS A 120 7.99 -3.27 -13.04
C CYS A 120 9.33 -4.00 -12.84
N GLY A 121 9.48 -4.69 -11.72
CA GLY A 121 10.63 -5.55 -11.45
C GLY A 121 10.50 -6.90 -12.15
N ARG A 122 11.63 -7.54 -12.47
CA ARG A 122 11.64 -8.93 -12.93
C ARG A 122 11.45 -9.88 -11.74
N ILE A 123 10.49 -10.80 -11.86
CA ILE A 123 10.26 -11.86 -10.86
C ILE A 123 11.16 -13.04 -11.21
N HIS A 124 11.89 -13.55 -10.21
CA HIS A 124 12.66 -14.79 -10.33
C HIS A 124 11.89 -15.88 -9.58
N PRO A 125 11.34 -16.90 -10.26
CA PRO A 125 10.62 -17.96 -9.59
C PRO A 125 11.58 -18.79 -8.75
N ILE A 126 11.26 -18.95 -7.47
CA ILE A 126 11.98 -19.82 -6.54
C ILE A 126 11.02 -20.94 -6.18
N GLY A 127 11.15 -22.07 -6.87
CA GLY A 127 10.33 -23.26 -6.66
C GLY A 127 10.84 -24.39 -7.55
N GLN A 128 10.71 -25.63 -7.08
CA GLN A 128 10.83 -26.82 -7.94
C GLN A 128 9.43 -27.20 -8.39
N GLY A 129 9.27 -27.51 -9.68
CA GLY A 129 8.01 -28.10 -10.16
C GLY A 129 7.89 -29.51 -9.59
N ASP A 130 6.69 -29.84 -9.12
CA ASP A 130 6.34 -31.22 -8.75
C ASP A 130 6.28 -32.12 -9.99
#